data_AF-A0A662UMY2-F1
#
_entry.id   AF-A0A662UMY2-F1
#
_cell.length_a   1.000
_cell.length_b   1.000
_cell.length_c   1.000
_cell.angle_alpha   90.00
_cell.angle_beta   90.00
_cell.angle_gamma   90.00
#
_symmetry.space_group_name_H-M   'P 1'
#
loop_
_entity.id
_entity.type
_entity.pdbx_description
1 polymer ?
#
loop_
_entity_poly.entity_id
_entity_poly.type
_entity_poly.pdbx_seq_one_letter_code
_entity_poly.pdbx_strand_id
1 'polypeptide(L)'
;NVFAIVGSYSSSVTLAIQPIIMENERLLVVPVVVATQITDAGYKYTFRVCANQWMQTTQNAEWVYNNLKTETFALLLENSDYGREGG
;
A
#
# COMPACT_ATOMS: atom_id res chain seq x y z
N ASN A 1 22.90 14.78 10.34
CA ASN A 1 21.53 15.32 10.23
C ASN A 1 20.89 14.73 8.98
N VAL A 2 19.71 14.12 9.07
CA VAL A 2 19.00 13.49 7.95
C VAL A 2 17.69 14.23 7.74
N PHE A 3 17.47 14.76 6.54
CA PHE A 3 16.28 15.56 6.20
C PHE A 3 15.04 14.69 5.93
N ALA A 4 15.20 13.66 5.10
CA ALA A 4 14.15 12.73 4.71
C ALA A 4 14.74 11.34 4.42
N ILE A 5 13.88 10.32 4.49
CA ILE A 5 14.21 8.91 4.24
C ILE A 5 13.37 8.46 3.04
N VAL A 6 14.01 7.80 2.07
CA VAL A 6 13.33 7.20 0.91
C VAL A 6 13.44 5.69 1.02
N GLY A 7 12.31 5.01 0.89
CA GLY A 7 12.15 3.59 1.24
C GLY A 7 11.04 3.45 2.28
N SER A 8 10.80 2.29 2.88
CA SER A 8 11.48 1.01 2.61
C SER A 8 10.92 0.31 1.35
N TYR A 9 11.47 -0.87 1.02
CA TYR A 9 10.96 -1.71 -0.07
C TYR A 9 9.77 -2.58 0.34
N SER A 10 9.66 -2.96 1.61
CA SER A 10 8.64 -3.90 2.09
C SER A 10 7.57 -3.19 2.91
N SER A 11 6.31 -3.58 2.70
CA SER A 11 5.18 -3.12 3.50
C SER A 11 5.37 -3.44 4.98
N SER A 12 5.84 -4.64 5.32
CA SER A 12 6.04 -5.07 6.71
C SER A 12 7.11 -4.24 7.42
N VAL A 13 8.21 -3.92 6.72
CA VAL A 13 9.27 -3.07 7.25
C VAL A 13 8.77 -1.65 7.45
N THR A 14 8.00 -1.13 6.48
CA THR A 14 7.39 0.20 6.60
C THR A 14 6.50 0.29 7.83
N LEU A 15 5.56 -0.65 8.00
CA LEU A 15 4.69 -0.72 9.17
C LEU A 15 5.47 -0.72 10.48
N ALA A 16 6.60 -1.44 10.53
CA ALA A 16 7.46 -1.49 11.71
C ALA A 16 8.18 -0.16 12.01
N ILE A 17 8.58 0.61 10.98
CA ILE A 17 9.34 1.86 11.19
C ILE A 17 8.48 3.11 11.29
N GLN A 18 7.23 3.11 10.83
CA GLN A 18 6.36 4.29 10.89
C GLN A 18 6.24 4.92 12.30
N PRO A 19 6.14 4.15 13.40
CA PRO A 19 6.12 4.72 14.75
C PRO A 19 7.42 5.49 15.08
N ILE A 20 8.58 4.92 14.71
CA ILE A 20 9.89 5.52 14.95
C ILE A 20 10.06 6.80 14.13
N ILE A 21 9.62 6.76 12.87
CA ILE A 21 9.60 7.92 11.97
C ILE A 21 8.74 9.06 12.55
N MET A 22 7.57 8.71 13.09
CA MET A 22 6.66 9.65 13.74
C MET A 22 7.28 10.27 14.99
N GLU A 23 7.84 9.45 15.88
CA GLU A 23 8.50 9.88 17.12
C GLU A 23 9.65 10.86 16.87
N ASN A 24 10.41 10.63 15.79
CA ASN A 24 11.59 11.44 15.46
C ASN A 24 11.29 12.62 14.53
N GLU A 25 10.02 12.82 14.15
CA GLU A 25 9.59 13.87 13.23
C GLU A 25 10.44 13.91 11.94
N ARG A 26 10.61 12.73 11.32
CA ARG A 26 11.35 12.59 10.06
C ARG A 26 10.39 12.24 8.94
N LEU A 27 10.65 12.77 7.76
CA LEU A 27 9.86 12.43 6.57
C LEU A 27 10.28 11.04 6.06
N LEU A 28 9.29 10.18 5.80
CA LEU A 28 9.45 8.91 5.11
C LEU A 28 8.66 8.95 3.80
N VAL A 29 9.33 8.71 2.68
CA VAL A 29 8.70 8.56 1.35
C VAL A 29 8.89 7.14 0.86
N VAL A 30 7.80 6.39 0.75
CA VAL A 30 7.80 4.99 0.32
C VAL A 30 7.44 4.87 -1.17
N PRO A 31 8.31 4.29 -2.01
CA PRO A 31 8.08 4.28 -3.46
C PRO A 31 7.27 3.09 -3.98
N VAL A 32 7.28 1.96 -3.26
CA VAL A 32 6.75 0.67 -3.79
C VAL A 32 5.91 -0.12 -2.80
N VAL A 33 5.75 0.34 -1.57
CA VAL A 33 4.97 -0.38 -0.56
C VAL A 33 3.50 -0.07 -0.72
N VAL A 34 2.67 -1.10 -0.72
CA VAL A 34 1.28 -0.98 -1.19
C VAL A 34 0.24 -1.31 -0.12
N ALA A 35 0.63 -1.96 0.97
CA ALA A 35 -0.27 -2.33 2.08
C ALA A 35 -1.10 -1.13 2.55
N THR A 36 -2.42 -1.30 2.61
CA THR A 36 -3.39 -0.25 2.90
C THR A 36 -3.28 0.20 4.36
N GLN A 37 -2.89 -0.72 5.25
CA GLN A 37 -2.68 -0.46 6.69
C GLN A 37 -1.66 0.67 6.95
N ILE A 38 -0.71 0.90 6.03
CA ILE A 38 0.25 2.01 6.14
C ILE A 38 -0.47 3.37 6.04
N THR A 39 -1.52 3.45 5.22
CA THR A 39 -2.39 4.63 5.11
C THR A 39 -3.31 4.72 6.31
N ASP A 40 -3.95 3.61 6.68
CA ASP A 40 -4.91 3.54 7.78
C ASP A 40 -4.27 3.86 9.14
N ALA A 41 -2.97 3.58 9.29
CA ALA A 41 -2.21 3.90 10.50
C ALA A 41 -2.10 5.42 10.76
N GLY A 42 -2.36 6.28 9.76
CA GLY A 42 -2.52 7.72 9.97
C GLY A 42 -1.25 8.48 10.39
N TYR A 43 -0.06 7.89 10.19
CA TYR A 43 1.20 8.52 10.58
C TYR A 43 1.54 9.73 9.70
N LYS A 44 1.51 10.93 10.30
CA LYS A 44 1.66 12.25 9.66
C LYS A 44 2.89 12.40 8.76
N TYR A 45 4.00 11.73 9.08
CA TYR A 45 5.27 11.89 8.36
C TYR A 45 5.56 10.79 7.33
N THR A 46 4.58 9.92 7.04
CA THR A 46 4.71 8.88 6.01
C THR A 46 3.94 9.27 4.75
N PHE A 47 4.64 9.31 3.63
CA PHE A 47 4.08 9.63 2.32
C PHE A 47 4.40 8.53 1.33
N ARG A 48 3.51 8.30 0.36
CA ARG A 48 3.65 7.29 -0.67
C ARG A 48 3.52 7.92 -2.05
N VAL A 49 4.30 7.41 -3.02
CA VAL A 49 4.23 7.84 -4.44
C VAL A 49 3.67 6.77 -5.37
N CYS A 50 3.23 5.64 -4.83
CA CYS A 50 2.49 4.59 -5.53
C CYS A 50 1.04 4.46 -5.00
N ALA A 51 0.18 3.76 -5.76
CA ALA A 51 -1.15 3.40 -5.30
C ALA A 51 -1.09 2.41 -4.11
N ASN A 52 -2.11 2.39 -3.26
CA ASN A 52 -2.29 1.31 -2.29
C ASN A 52 -3.00 0.09 -2.93
N GLN A 53 -3.07 -1.03 -2.21
CA GLN A 53 -3.73 -2.24 -2.70
C GLN A 53 -5.19 -1.97 -3.07
N TRP A 54 -5.93 -1.28 -2.20
CA TRP A 54 -7.34 -0.95 -2.44
C TRP A 54 -7.57 -0.22 -3.78
N MET A 55 -6.76 0.80 -4.07
CA MET A 55 -6.82 1.54 -5.32
C MET A 55 -6.56 0.64 -6.54
N GLN A 56 -5.56 -0.25 -6.45
CA GLN A 56 -5.22 -1.16 -7.53
C GLN A 56 -6.34 -2.19 -7.77
N THR A 57 -6.88 -2.79 -6.71
CA THR A 57 -7.94 -3.79 -6.81
C THR A 57 -9.25 -3.17 -7.31
N THR A 58 -9.57 -1.95 -6.87
CA THR A 58 -10.73 -1.21 -7.38
C THR A 58 -10.59 -0.95 -8.88
N GLN A 59 -9.42 -0.47 -9.33
CA GLN A 59 -9.15 -0.24 -10.75
C GLN A 59 -9.25 -1.52 -11.57
N ASN A 60 -8.76 -2.65 -11.06
CA ASN A 60 -8.86 -3.94 -11.73
C ASN A 60 -10.33 -4.39 -11.86
N ALA A 61 -11.12 -4.26 -10.79
CA ALA A 61 -12.54 -4.59 -10.80
C ALA A 61 -13.33 -3.71 -11.79
N GLU A 62 -13.06 -2.39 -11.79
CA GLU A 62 -13.65 -1.45 -12.75
C GLU A 62 -13.28 -1.82 -14.18
N TRP A 63 -12.03 -2.19 -14.45
CA TRP A 63 -11.60 -2.58 -15.78
C TRP A 63 -12.32 -3.84 -16.24
N VAL A 64 -12.43 -4.88 -15.39
CA VAL A 64 -13.15 -6.13 -15.71
C VAL A 64 -14.61 -5.83 -16.03
N TYR A 65 -15.29 -5.06 -15.18
CA TYR A 65 -16.69 -4.70 -15.37
C TYR A 65 -16.91 -3.96 -16.70
N ASN A 66 -16.09 -2.94 -16.97
CA ASN A 66 -16.29 -2.06 -18.13
C ASN A 66 -15.87 -2.71 -19.47
N ASN A 67 -14.85 -3.57 -19.48
CA ASN A 67 -14.27 -4.09 -20.71
C ASN A 67 -14.70 -5.51 -21.04
N LEU A 68 -14.85 -6.38 -20.04
CA LEU A 68 -15.27 -7.77 -20.25
C LEU A 68 -16.79 -7.92 -20.18
N LYS A 69 -17.50 -6.95 -19.60
CA LYS A 69 -18.96 -6.93 -19.46
C LYS A 69 -19.50 -8.21 -18.81
N THR A 70 -18.73 -8.77 -17.88
CA THR A 70 -19.12 -9.93 -17.08
C THR A 70 -19.59 -9.48 -15.71
N GLU A 71 -20.64 -10.11 -15.20
CA GLU A 71 -21.19 -9.86 -13.86
C GLU A 71 -20.53 -10.75 -12.80
N THR A 72 -19.74 -11.73 -13.22
CA THR A 72 -19.10 -12.70 -12.32
C THR A 72 -17.67 -12.95 -12.75
N PHE A 73 -16.76 -12.88 -11.79
CA PHE A 73 -15.36 -13.26 -11.94
C PHE A 73 -14.84 -13.85 -10.62
N ALA A 74 -13.73 -14.59 -10.71
CA ALA A 74 -13.03 -15.12 -9.55
C ALA A 74 -11.59 -14.63 -9.55
N LEU A 75 -11.04 -14.35 -8.37
CA LEU A 75 -9.63 -14.01 -8.17
C LEU A 75 -8.91 -15.21 -7.56
N LEU A 76 -7.79 -15.59 -8.18
CA LEU A 76 -6.86 -16.57 -7.63
C LEU A 76 -5.65 -15.82 -7.08
N LEU A 77 -5.43 -15.94 -5.78
CA LEU A 77 -4.51 -15.10 -5.03
C LEU A 77 -3.57 -15.98 -4.22
N GLU A 78 -2.35 -15.50 -4.00
CA GLU A 78 -1.44 -16.14 -3.08
C GLU A 78 -1.92 -16.00 -1.63
N ASN A 79 -1.59 -16.98 -0.79
CA ASN A 79 -1.96 -16.96 0.62
C ASN A 79 -0.97 -16.16 1.47
N SER A 80 -0.75 -14.90 1.10
CA SER A 80 0.10 -13.92 1.79
C SER A 80 -0.75 -12.74 2.26
N ASP A 81 -0.19 -11.85 3.09
CA ASP A 81 -0.86 -10.60 3.46
C ASP A 81 -1.17 -9.74 2.22
N TYR A 82 -0.28 -9.76 1.23
CA TYR A 82 -0.48 -9.07 -0.04
C TYR A 82 -1.67 -9.64 -0.82
N GLY A 83 -1.71 -10.97 -0.96
CA GLY A 83 -2.74 -11.65 -1.72
C GLY A 83 -4.12 -11.60 -1.05
N ARG A 84 -4.20 -11.69 0.27
CA ARG A 84 -5.49 -11.59 1.00
C ARG A 84 -6.08 -10.19 0.99
N GLU A 85 -5.24 -9.16 0.94
CA GLU A 85 -5.70 -7.76 0.90
C GLU A 85 -6.03 -7.29 -0.52
N GLY A 86 -5.24 -7.71 -1.51
CA GLY A 86 -5.43 -7.30 -2.90
C GLY A 86 -6.56 -8.03 -3.64
N GLY A 87 -7.25 -8.94 -2.96
CA GLY A 87 -8.39 -9.70 -3.47
C GLY A 87 -9.74 -9.04 -3.34
#